data_AF-A0A4Q2J0Y3-F1
#
_entry.id   AF-A0A4Q2J0Y3-F1
#
_cell.length_a   1.000
_cell.length_b   1.000
_cell.length_c   1.000
_cell.angle_alpha   90.00
_cell.angle_beta   90.00
_cell.angle_gamma   90.00
#
_symmetry.space_group_name_H-M   'P 1'
#
loop_
_entity.id
_entity.type
_entity.pdbx_description
1 polymer ?
#
loop_
_entity_poly.entity_id
_entity_poly.type
_entity_poly.pdbx_seq_one_letter_code
_entity_poly.pdbx_strand_id
1 'polypeptide(L)'
;MRVKRLLSLLQGELVYPGRVSHLVEAPDARRETVRIGSGALSGVAAAHGRAFLGIPYAAPPVGSLRWRAPRPAQPWQGERDATRTGSPAVQSVGYGRLAPVAGSEDCLYLNVYTPPGGAPIGGWPVMVFLHGGAFSIGAADNYDPSLLATEQEVVVVAPNYRMGAFGFLAHPELAAEQPDGGSGNFGLLDQQAALRWVRDNVAAFGGNPGEVTLFGESAGAWSTSYQMLSPGAAGLFHRAILQSGAAVDPLSVVAAAEAEADGRARTLRARTPARALRGRNRARRAYAARDPRPGKLGPRVGRVGDPA
;
A
#
# COMPACT_ATOMS: atom_id res chain seq x y z
N MET A 1 -39.30 -27.19 -19.10
CA MET A 1 -37.87 -27.54 -18.99
C MET A 1 -37.11 -26.53 -19.84
N ARG A 2 -36.08 -25.83 -19.31
CA ARG A 2 -35.54 -24.52 -19.79
C ARG A 2 -36.45 -23.36 -19.37
N VAL A 3 -36.17 -22.60 -18.30
CA VAL A 3 -35.40 -21.34 -18.27
C VAL A 3 -34.67 -21.15 -16.89
N LYS A 4 -34.74 -22.11 -15.97
CA LYS A 4 -34.18 -21.96 -14.60
C LYS A 4 -32.66 -22.20 -14.44
N ARG A 5 -31.90 -22.42 -15.53
CA ARG A 5 -30.44 -22.68 -15.46
C ARG A 5 -29.54 -21.55 -15.93
N LEU A 6 -30.09 -20.40 -16.34
CA LEU A 6 -29.28 -19.25 -16.80
C LEU A 6 -29.10 -18.16 -15.73
N LEU A 7 -29.81 -18.23 -14.61
CA LEU A 7 -29.73 -17.26 -13.52
C LEU A 7 -28.75 -17.65 -12.40
N SER A 8 -28.22 -18.89 -12.38
CA SER A 8 -27.19 -19.28 -11.40
C SER A 8 -25.76 -18.91 -11.81
N LEU A 9 -25.57 -18.30 -13.00
CA LEU A 9 -24.28 -17.76 -13.46
C LEU A 9 -24.13 -16.26 -13.18
N LEU A 10 -25.16 -15.61 -12.62
CA LEU A 10 -25.11 -14.21 -12.13
C LEU A 10 -24.99 -14.12 -10.60
N GLN A 11 -24.92 -15.27 -9.93
CA GLN A 11 -24.34 -15.39 -8.58
C GLN A 11 -22.93 -15.97 -8.66
N GLY A 12 -22.16 -15.55 -9.68
CA GLY A 12 -20.73 -15.50 -9.48
C GLY A 12 -20.55 -14.70 -8.21
N GLU A 13 -20.09 -15.37 -7.15
CA GLU A 13 -19.48 -14.69 -6.02
C GLU A 13 -18.68 -13.53 -6.60
N LEU A 14 -18.82 -12.33 -6.04
CA LEU A 14 -17.82 -11.31 -6.32
C LEU A 14 -16.49 -11.94 -5.90
N VAL A 15 -15.79 -12.56 -6.84
CA VAL A 15 -14.39 -12.91 -6.75
C VAL A 15 -13.76 -11.53 -6.72
N TYR A 16 -13.61 -10.99 -5.52
CA TYR A 16 -12.77 -9.84 -5.27
C TYR A 16 -11.36 -10.34 -5.57
N PRO A 17 -10.77 -10.01 -6.73
CA PRO A 17 -9.44 -10.49 -7.09
C PRO A 17 -8.49 -10.05 -5.98
N GLY A 18 -7.90 -10.99 -5.23
CA GLY A 18 -6.99 -10.69 -4.11
C GLY A 18 -7.31 -11.33 -2.76
N ARG A 19 -8.50 -11.93 -2.59
CA ARG A 19 -8.84 -12.70 -1.36
C ARG A 19 -8.25 -14.11 -1.29
N VAL A 20 -7.55 -14.59 -2.33
CA VAL A 20 -6.91 -15.92 -2.43
C VAL A 20 -7.72 -17.04 -1.75
N SER A 21 -9.04 -17.07 -1.96
CA SER A 21 -9.92 -18.10 -1.36
C SER A 21 -9.50 -19.50 -1.79
N HIS A 22 -8.95 -19.64 -3.00
CA HIS A 22 -8.37 -20.89 -3.49
C HIS A 22 -7.17 -21.41 -2.67
N LEU A 23 -6.53 -20.57 -1.83
CA LEU A 23 -5.54 -21.01 -0.84
C LEU A 23 -6.13 -21.07 0.56
N VAL A 24 -6.89 -20.05 0.97
CA VAL A 24 -7.42 -19.91 2.34
C VAL A 24 -8.50 -20.95 2.66
N GLU A 25 -9.31 -21.30 1.66
CA GLU A 25 -10.46 -22.22 1.77
C GLU A 25 -10.21 -23.55 1.04
N ALA A 26 -8.95 -23.82 0.65
CA ALA A 26 -8.59 -25.06 -0.02
C ALA A 26 -8.86 -26.29 0.88
N PRO A 27 -9.25 -27.45 0.34
CA PRO A 27 -9.49 -28.66 1.15
C PRO A 27 -8.27 -29.12 1.95
N ASP A 28 -7.06 -28.81 1.48
CA ASP A 28 -5.77 -29.13 2.10
C ASP A 28 -5.13 -27.92 2.82
N ALA A 29 -5.87 -26.81 2.94
CA ALA A 29 -5.42 -25.63 3.66
C ALA A 29 -5.15 -25.96 5.12
N ARG A 30 -3.94 -25.65 5.58
CA ARG A 30 -3.52 -25.79 6.97
C ARG A 30 -3.01 -24.47 7.52
N ARG A 31 -3.31 -24.22 8.80
CA ARG A 31 -2.73 -23.08 9.51
C ARG A 31 -1.22 -23.27 9.61
N GLU A 32 -0.49 -22.19 9.39
CA GLU A 32 0.96 -22.17 9.50
C GLU A 32 1.43 -20.93 10.26
N THR A 33 2.30 -21.14 11.24
CA THR A 33 2.85 -20.06 12.06
C THR A 33 4.20 -19.61 11.52
N VAL A 34 4.33 -18.32 11.24
CA VAL A 34 5.62 -17.67 10.93
C VAL A 34 5.91 -16.60 11.99
N ARG A 35 7.15 -16.56 12.51
CA ARG A 35 7.59 -15.51 13.45
C ARG A 35 8.38 -14.43 12.72
N ILE A 36 7.98 -13.20 12.93
CA ILE A 36 8.69 -11.99 12.46
C ILE A 36 9.11 -11.14 13.67
N GLY A 37 9.86 -10.06 13.44
CA GLY A 37 10.40 -9.23 14.53
C GLY A 37 9.34 -8.64 15.46
N SER A 38 8.12 -8.40 14.96
CA SER A 38 7.00 -7.83 15.73
C SER A 38 6.09 -8.87 16.38
N GLY A 39 6.23 -10.17 16.09
CA GLY A 39 5.40 -11.22 16.68
C GLY A 39 5.15 -12.43 15.78
N ALA A 40 4.30 -13.34 16.24
CA ALA A 40 3.89 -14.53 15.48
C ALA A 40 2.65 -14.26 14.61
N LEU A 41 2.62 -14.82 13.41
CA LEU A 41 1.55 -14.72 12.43
C LEU A 41 1.00 -16.12 12.10
N SER A 42 -0.32 -16.24 12.02
CA SER A 42 -1.05 -17.44 11.58
C SER A 42 -1.52 -17.28 10.14
N GLY A 43 -0.75 -17.75 9.17
CA GLY A 43 -1.15 -17.76 7.77
C GLY A 43 -1.85 -19.04 7.36
N VAL A 44 -1.90 -19.27 6.06
CA VAL A 44 -2.37 -20.52 5.44
C VAL A 44 -1.29 -21.09 4.51
N ALA A 45 -1.17 -22.41 4.53
CA ALA A 45 -0.40 -23.18 3.56
C ALA A 45 -1.30 -24.21 2.88
N ALA A 46 -1.15 -24.36 1.56
CA ALA A 46 -1.80 -25.39 0.75
C ALA A 46 -0.76 -25.97 -0.24
N ALA A 47 -1.13 -27.00 -0.99
CA ALA A 47 -0.31 -27.58 -2.05
C ALA A 47 0.06 -26.55 -3.13
N HIS A 48 -0.81 -25.56 -3.35
CA HIS A 48 -0.64 -24.53 -4.38
C HIS A 48 -0.06 -23.22 -3.85
N GLY A 49 0.56 -23.20 -2.66
CA GLY A 49 1.24 -22.01 -2.14
C GLY A 49 0.90 -21.68 -0.70
N ARG A 50 1.49 -20.58 -0.21
CA ARG A 50 1.27 -20.05 1.15
C ARG A 50 0.85 -18.59 1.06
N ALA A 51 -0.02 -18.16 1.99
CA ALA A 51 -0.47 -16.79 2.07
C ALA A 51 -0.53 -16.29 3.53
N PHE A 52 0.00 -15.09 3.74
CA PHE A 52 -0.04 -14.37 5.01
C PHE A 52 -0.54 -12.95 4.72
N LEU A 53 -1.77 -12.68 5.11
CA LEU A 53 -2.55 -11.51 4.71
C LEU A 53 -2.73 -10.54 5.88
N GLY A 54 -2.83 -9.24 5.59
CA GLY A 54 -3.17 -8.25 6.61
C GLY A 54 -2.09 -8.06 7.68
N ILE A 55 -0.82 -8.23 7.32
CA ILE A 55 0.31 -8.06 8.25
C ILE A 55 0.59 -6.56 8.41
N PRO A 56 0.59 -6.00 9.64
CA PRO A 56 0.92 -4.60 9.84
C PRO A 56 2.42 -4.38 9.62
N TYR A 57 2.79 -3.52 8.68
CA TYR A 57 4.19 -3.13 8.46
C TYR A 57 4.54 -1.80 9.13
N ALA A 58 3.53 -1.03 9.56
CA ALA A 58 3.68 0.22 10.27
C ALA A 58 2.53 0.43 11.27
N ALA A 59 2.72 1.34 12.23
CA ALA A 59 1.67 1.76 13.15
C ALA A 59 0.53 2.46 12.39
N PRO A 60 -0.74 2.31 12.82
CA PRO A 60 -1.88 2.95 12.18
C PRO A 60 -1.70 4.49 12.09
N PRO A 61 -1.79 5.11 10.90
CA PRO A 61 -1.55 6.54 10.70
C PRO A 61 -2.79 7.38 11.07
N VAL A 62 -3.37 7.11 12.24
CA VAL A 62 -4.58 7.74 12.78
C VAL A 62 -4.24 8.82 13.80
N GLY A 63 -5.18 9.74 14.05
CA GLY A 63 -5.05 10.75 15.11
C GLY A 63 -3.76 11.57 14.97
N SER A 64 -2.90 11.53 16.00
CA SER A 64 -1.63 12.26 16.01
C SER A 64 -0.62 11.77 14.94
N LEU A 65 -0.78 10.55 14.44
CA LEU A 65 0.05 9.98 13.36
C LEU A 65 -0.48 10.30 11.96
N ARG A 66 -1.66 10.94 11.84
CA ARG A 66 -2.17 11.42 10.55
C ARG A 66 -1.22 12.47 9.98
N TRP A 67 -0.85 12.32 8.70
CA TRP A 67 0.15 13.17 8.01
C TRP A 67 1.49 13.25 8.74
N ARG A 68 1.98 12.09 9.17
CA ARG A 68 3.35 11.85 9.62
C ARG A 68 3.98 10.74 8.80
N ALA A 69 5.31 10.71 8.76
CA ALA A 69 6.04 9.52 8.31
C ALA A 69 5.56 8.27 9.08
N PRO A 70 5.44 7.11 8.43
CA PRO A 70 5.04 5.88 9.09
C PRO A 70 6.00 5.55 10.22
N ARG A 71 5.44 5.05 11.33
CA ARG A 71 6.22 4.57 12.49
C ARG A 71 6.22 3.03 12.48
N PRO A 72 7.24 2.39 13.09
CA PRO A 72 7.25 0.92 13.21
C PRO A 72 5.95 0.39 13.80
N ALA A 73 5.49 -0.76 13.31
CA ALA A 73 4.36 -1.46 13.91
C ALA A 73 4.70 -1.83 15.36
N GLN A 74 3.72 -1.70 16.27
CA GLN A 74 3.91 -2.14 17.65
C GLN A 74 4.00 -3.67 17.69
N PRO A 75 4.97 -4.23 18.43
CA PRO A 75 4.99 -5.66 18.68
C PRO A 75 3.70 -6.13 19.37
N TRP A 76 3.29 -7.36 19.10
CA TRP A 76 2.14 -7.97 19.76
C TRP A 76 2.52 -9.26 20.48
N GLN A 77 1.71 -9.62 21.48
CA GLN A 77 1.79 -10.89 22.18
C GLN A 77 0.87 -11.92 21.52
N GLY A 78 1.24 -13.20 21.61
CA GLY A 78 0.49 -14.29 20.99
C GLY A 78 0.62 -14.35 19.47
N GLU A 79 -0.34 -15.00 18.84
CA GLU A 79 -0.39 -15.22 17.40
C GLU A 79 -1.45 -14.31 16.77
N ARG A 80 -1.07 -13.54 15.74
CA ARG A 80 -1.98 -12.70 14.97
C ARG A 80 -2.51 -13.49 13.78
N ASP A 81 -3.83 -13.49 13.61
CA ASP A 81 -4.48 -14.06 12.44
C ASP A 81 -4.06 -13.31 11.16
N ALA A 82 -3.48 -14.05 10.21
CA ALA A 82 -2.99 -13.56 8.94
C ALA A 82 -3.64 -14.32 7.76
N THR A 83 -4.91 -14.73 7.89
CA THR A 83 -5.68 -15.34 6.78
C THR A 83 -6.71 -14.38 6.18
N ARG A 84 -6.69 -13.10 6.56
CA ARG A 84 -7.62 -12.08 6.06
C ARG A 84 -6.86 -10.82 5.68
N THR A 85 -7.28 -10.19 4.59
CA THR A 85 -6.67 -8.95 4.12
C THR A 85 -6.95 -7.81 5.11
N GLY A 86 -5.98 -6.89 5.21
CA GLY A 86 -6.16 -5.64 5.97
C GLY A 86 -7.12 -4.70 5.24
N SER A 87 -7.63 -3.69 5.96
CA SER A 87 -8.48 -2.67 5.32
C SER A 87 -7.71 -1.89 4.25
N PRO A 88 -8.32 -1.59 3.10
CA PRO A 88 -7.73 -0.70 2.11
C PRO A 88 -7.63 0.73 2.67
N ALA A 89 -6.72 1.53 2.12
CA ALA A 89 -6.60 2.93 2.51
C ALA A 89 -7.85 3.74 2.17
N VAL A 90 -8.11 4.81 2.94
CA VAL A 90 -9.25 5.71 2.69
C VAL A 90 -9.22 6.24 1.26
N GLN A 91 -10.32 6.03 0.54
CA GLN A 91 -10.47 6.42 -0.86
C GLN A 91 -11.94 6.71 -1.20
N SER A 92 -12.17 7.55 -2.22
CA SER A 92 -13.50 7.74 -2.80
C SER A 92 -13.75 6.70 -3.88
N VAL A 93 -14.83 5.94 -3.74
CA VAL A 93 -15.23 4.91 -4.70
C VAL A 93 -16.26 5.51 -5.65
N GLY A 94 -15.81 5.99 -6.81
CA GLY A 94 -16.65 6.59 -7.84
C GLY A 94 -16.25 8.03 -8.21
N TYR A 95 -17.12 8.70 -8.96
CA TYR A 95 -16.91 10.08 -9.45
C TYR A 95 -17.91 11.04 -8.82
N GLY A 96 -17.46 12.28 -8.58
CA GLY A 96 -18.30 13.36 -8.07
C GLY A 96 -18.31 13.51 -6.55
N ARG A 97 -18.91 14.61 -6.08
CA ARG A 97 -18.89 15.01 -4.65
C ARG A 97 -19.64 14.08 -3.71
N LEU A 98 -20.53 13.24 -4.26
CA LEU A 98 -21.35 12.30 -3.50
C LEU A 98 -20.80 10.86 -3.54
N ALA A 99 -19.62 10.66 -4.13
CA ALA A 99 -18.99 9.34 -4.18
C ALA A 99 -18.81 8.78 -2.75
N PRO A 100 -19.21 7.52 -2.49
CA PRO A 100 -19.00 6.89 -1.20
C PRO A 100 -17.51 6.82 -0.85
N VAL A 101 -17.21 7.02 0.43
CA VAL A 101 -15.85 6.88 0.97
C VAL A 101 -15.71 5.49 1.58
N ALA A 102 -14.74 4.72 1.11
CA ALA A 102 -14.42 3.38 1.62
C ALA A 102 -13.06 3.36 2.32
N GLY A 103 -12.69 2.19 2.83
CA GLY A 103 -11.39 1.94 3.48
C GLY A 103 -11.27 2.48 4.89
N SER A 104 -10.06 2.40 5.45
CA SER A 104 -9.72 2.84 6.80
C SER A 104 -8.45 3.68 6.76
N GLU A 105 -8.25 4.54 7.76
CA GLU A 105 -6.94 5.18 7.97
C GLU A 105 -5.96 4.18 8.57
N ASP A 106 -6.43 3.25 9.40
CA ASP A 106 -5.68 2.07 9.79
C ASP A 106 -5.64 1.10 8.59
N CYS A 107 -4.64 1.28 7.74
CA CYS A 107 -4.53 0.62 6.43
C CYS A 107 -3.11 0.20 6.05
N LEU A 108 -2.10 0.42 6.90
CA LEU A 108 -0.69 0.13 6.60
C LEU A 108 -0.38 -1.36 6.82
N TYR A 109 -1.05 -2.18 6.01
CA TYR A 109 -0.96 -3.62 5.96
C TYR A 109 -0.31 -4.07 4.65
N LEU A 110 0.36 -5.22 4.68
CA LEU A 110 0.83 -5.93 3.51
C LEU A 110 0.40 -7.39 3.53
N ASN A 111 0.41 -7.99 2.34
CA ASN A 111 0.17 -9.40 2.12
C ASN A 111 1.45 -10.03 1.58
N VAL A 112 1.76 -11.26 2.01
CA VAL A 112 2.89 -12.07 1.53
C VAL A 112 2.36 -13.36 0.95
N TYR A 113 2.79 -13.67 -0.27
CA TYR A 113 2.45 -14.88 -1.02
C TYR A 113 3.74 -15.60 -1.36
N THR A 114 3.81 -16.91 -1.14
CA THR A 114 5.04 -17.68 -1.39
C THR A 114 4.72 -19.00 -2.09
N PRO A 115 5.73 -19.62 -2.74
CA PRO A 115 5.63 -21.01 -3.18
C PRO A 115 5.33 -21.95 -1.99
N PRO A 116 4.80 -23.14 -2.25
CA PRO A 116 4.62 -24.15 -1.23
C PRO A 116 5.97 -24.71 -0.75
N GLY A 117 6.00 -25.30 0.44
CA GLY A 117 7.17 -26.02 0.94
C GLY A 117 8.29 -25.13 1.49
N GLY A 118 9.49 -25.69 1.56
CA GLY A 118 10.68 -25.01 2.06
C GLY A 118 11.43 -24.28 0.96
N ALA A 119 11.94 -23.09 1.26
CA ALA A 119 12.73 -22.31 0.33
C ALA A 119 14.07 -22.99 -0.02
N PRO A 120 14.62 -22.76 -1.23
CA PRO A 120 15.95 -23.23 -1.60
C PRO A 120 17.04 -22.59 -0.72
N ILE A 121 18.25 -23.13 -0.80
CA ILE A 121 19.44 -22.50 -0.18
C ILE A 121 19.58 -21.08 -0.74
N GLY A 122 19.62 -20.08 0.14
CA GLY A 122 19.68 -18.66 -0.23
C GLY A 122 18.31 -17.98 -0.31
N GLY A 123 17.20 -18.71 -0.26
CA GLY A 123 15.84 -18.18 -0.33
C GLY A 123 15.36 -17.88 -1.74
N TRP A 124 14.04 -17.76 -1.91
CA TRP A 124 13.42 -17.35 -3.17
C TRP A 124 13.66 -15.85 -3.46
N PRO A 125 13.80 -15.43 -4.73
CA PRO A 125 13.75 -14.02 -5.08
C PRO A 125 12.46 -13.37 -4.58
N VAL A 126 12.53 -12.09 -4.24
CA VAL A 126 11.40 -11.33 -3.70
C VAL A 126 10.92 -10.30 -4.72
N MET A 127 9.62 -10.24 -4.96
CA MET A 127 8.96 -9.20 -5.74
C MET A 127 8.04 -8.38 -4.84
N VAL A 128 8.18 -7.06 -4.85
CA VAL A 128 7.31 -6.15 -4.07
C VAL A 128 6.42 -5.38 -5.03
N PHE A 129 5.11 -5.62 -4.97
CA PHE A 129 4.13 -5.04 -5.89
C PHE A 129 3.48 -3.77 -5.33
N LEU A 130 3.69 -2.64 -5.99
CA LEU A 130 2.99 -1.39 -5.71
C LEU A 130 1.77 -1.26 -6.63
N HIS A 131 0.57 -1.27 -6.04
CA HIS A 131 -0.66 -1.13 -6.80
C HIS A 131 -0.80 0.26 -7.45
N GLY A 132 -1.54 0.33 -8.56
CA GLY A 132 -1.89 1.57 -9.25
C GLY A 132 -3.07 2.32 -8.63
N GLY A 133 -3.69 3.18 -9.44
CA GLY A 133 -4.90 3.94 -9.08
C GLY A 133 -4.71 5.44 -8.85
N ALA A 134 -3.76 6.04 -9.59
CA ALA A 134 -3.52 7.50 -9.65
C ALA A 134 -3.40 8.15 -8.26
N PHE A 135 -2.78 7.45 -7.30
CA PHE A 135 -2.65 7.88 -5.91
C PHE A 135 -3.97 8.22 -5.21
N SER A 136 -5.11 7.75 -5.71
CA SER A 136 -6.44 8.16 -5.23
C SER A 136 -7.34 6.98 -4.86
N ILE A 137 -7.13 5.83 -5.51
CA ILE A 137 -7.86 4.58 -5.29
C ILE A 137 -6.90 3.40 -5.43
N GLY A 138 -7.33 2.21 -5.04
CA GLY A 138 -6.52 0.99 -5.13
C GLY A 138 -6.31 0.32 -3.77
N ALA A 139 -5.90 -0.93 -3.81
CA ALA A 139 -5.57 -1.73 -2.64
C ALA A 139 -4.71 -2.93 -3.07
N ALA A 140 -3.94 -3.47 -2.13
CA ALA A 140 -3.18 -4.69 -2.32
C ALA A 140 -4.10 -5.88 -2.65
N ASP A 141 -5.29 -5.93 -2.04
CA ASP A 141 -6.28 -7.00 -2.25
C ASP A 141 -7.19 -6.76 -3.46
N ASN A 142 -6.80 -5.90 -4.39
CA ASN A 142 -7.32 -5.85 -5.77
C ASN A 142 -6.58 -6.82 -6.70
N TYR A 143 -5.49 -7.42 -6.24
CA TYR A 143 -4.61 -8.26 -7.04
C TYR A 143 -4.38 -9.59 -6.33
N ASP A 144 -4.38 -10.65 -7.11
CA ASP A 144 -4.03 -11.99 -6.65
C ASP A 144 -2.71 -12.41 -7.30
N PRO A 145 -1.56 -12.23 -6.61
CA PRO A 145 -0.26 -12.64 -7.14
C PRO A 145 0.12 -14.06 -6.71
N SER A 146 -0.80 -14.88 -6.17
CA SER A 146 -0.45 -16.23 -5.69
C SER A 146 0.11 -17.11 -6.80
N LEU A 147 -0.50 -17.07 -7.99
CA LEU A 147 -0.04 -17.81 -9.16
C LEU A 147 1.35 -17.33 -9.62
N LEU A 148 1.61 -16.03 -9.57
CA LEU A 148 2.94 -15.50 -9.87
C LEU A 148 3.96 -16.04 -8.86
N ALA A 149 3.63 -16.02 -7.56
CA ALA A 149 4.50 -16.52 -6.52
C ALA A 149 4.85 -18.00 -6.75
N THR A 150 3.85 -18.82 -7.07
CA THR A 150 4.04 -20.27 -7.18
C THR A 150 4.69 -20.70 -8.49
N GLU A 151 4.21 -20.19 -9.63
CA GLU A 151 4.69 -20.61 -10.95
C GLU A 151 6.09 -20.08 -11.26
N GLN A 152 6.51 -18.98 -10.63
CA GLN A 152 7.84 -18.39 -10.84
C GLN A 152 8.78 -18.61 -9.65
N GLU A 153 8.35 -19.34 -8.63
CA GLU A 153 9.13 -19.62 -7.42
C GLU A 153 9.70 -18.36 -6.77
N VAL A 154 8.83 -17.35 -6.58
CA VAL A 154 9.18 -16.05 -5.97
C VAL A 154 8.28 -15.75 -4.77
N VAL A 155 8.81 -15.01 -3.79
CA VAL A 155 7.95 -14.40 -2.76
C VAL A 155 7.39 -13.10 -3.31
N VAL A 156 6.06 -12.95 -3.32
CA VAL A 156 5.41 -11.68 -3.68
C VAL A 156 4.90 -10.99 -2.43
N VAL A 157 5.26 -9.71 -2.26
CA VAL A 157 4.79 -8.86 -1.16
C VAL A 157 3.98 -7.70 -1.74
N ALA A 158 2.74 -7.54 -1.29
CA ALA A 158 1.83 -6.49 -1.76
C ALA A 158 1.38 -5.58 -0.61
N PRO A 159 1.98 -4.38 -0.43
CA PRO A 159 1.54 -3.42 0.57
C PRO A 159 0.40 -2.52 0.09
N ASN A 160 -0.49 -2.18 1.03
CA ASN A 160 -1.29 -0.94 0.95
C ASN A 160 -0.41 0.26 1.31
N TYR A 161 -0.74 1.44 0.79
CA TYR A 161 -0.12 2.71 1.19
C TYR A 161 -1.16 3.85 1.21
N ARG A 162 -0.92 4.92 1.96
CA ARG A 162 -1.88 6.05 2.03
C ARG A 162 -2.01 6.74 0.67
N MET A 163 -3.23 7.15 0.36
CA MET A 163 -3.61 7.78 -0.90
C MET A 163 -4.38 9.09 -0.67
N GLY A 164 -4.65 9.81 -1.76
CA GLY A 164 -5.33 11.08 -1.79
C GLY A 164 -4.68 12.06 -0.83
N ALA A 165 -5.49 12.87 -0.17
CA ALA A 165 -4.96 13.79 0.83
C ALA A 165 -4.43 13.11 2.09
N PHE A 166 -4.73 11.83 2.37
CA PHE A 166 -4.11 11.13 3.49
C PHE A 166 -2.64 10.78 3.21
N GLY A 167 -2.30 10.50 1.96
CA GLY A 167 -0.94 10.21 1.51
C GLY A 167 -0.16 11.42 1.01
N PHE A 168 -0.86 12.41 0.42
CA PHE A 168 -0.22 13.43 -0.41
C PHE A 168 -0.60 14.88 -0.09
N LEU A 169 -1.20 15.15 1.07
CA LEU A 169 -1.46 16.54 1.50
C LEU A 169 -0.15 17.27 1.83
N ALA A 170 0.20 18.26 1.02
CA ALA A 170 1.28 19.20 1.30
C ALA A 170 0.72 20.45 1.99
N HIS A 171 1.33 20.88 3.10
CA HIS A 171 0.91 22.10 3.80
C HIS A 171 2.07 22.64 4.66
N PRO A 172 2.31 23.97 4.69
CA PRO A 172 3.40 24.56 5.49
C PRO A 172 3.36 24.19 6.97
N GLU A 173 2.18 24.16 7.59
CA GLU A 173 2.04 23.72 8.99
C GLU A 173 2.47 22.27 9.23
N LEU A 174 2.36 21.38 8.22
CA LEU A 174 2.77 19.98 8.30
C LEU A 174 4.27 19.84 8.02
N ALA A 175 4.78 20.62 7.05
CA ALA A 175 6.20 20.74 6.73
C ALA A 175 7.02 21.17 7.96
N ALA A 176 6.55 22.19 8.69
CA ALA A 176 7.19 22.67 9.91
C ALA A 176 7.23 21.66 11.08
N GLU A 177 6.67 20.46 10.91
CA GLU A 177 6.73 19.40 11.91
C GLU A 177 7.65 18.24 11.53
N GLN A 178 8.18 18.22 10.30
CA GLN A 178 9.10 17.19 9.84
C GLN A 178 10.55 17.69 9.93
N PRO A 179 11.50 16.81 10.26
CA PRO A 179 12.92 17.18 10.31
C PRO A 179 13.47 17.72 8.98
N ASP A 180 12.97 17.21 7.85
CA ASP A 180 13.36 17.58 6.49
C ASP A 180 12.59 18.81 5.94
N GLY A 181 11.74 19.43 6.78
CA GLY A 181 10.84 20.50 6.33
C GLY A 181 9.86 20.08 5.23
N GLY A 182 9.71 18.78 4.97
CA GLY A 182 8.91 18.23 3.87
C GLY A 182 7.45 17.97 4.26
N SER A 183 6.55 18.03 3.28
CA SER A 183 5.18 17.49 3.42
C SER A 183 4.65 17.00 2.08
N GLY A 184 3.63 16.14 2.09
CA GLY A 184 2.93 15.73 0.88
C GLY A 184 3.43 14.49 0.15
N ASN A 185 4.38 13.73 0.73
CA ASN A 185 4.86 12.46 0.16
C ASN A 185 4.72 11.27 1.15
N PHE A 186 3.76 11.33 2.08
CA PHE A 186 3.57 10.29 3.12
C PHE A 186 3.27 8.91 2.52
N GLY A 187 2.53 8.84 1.42
CA GLY A 187 2.28 7.59 0.70
C GLY A 187 3.56 6.95 0.14
N LEU A 188 4.54 7.75 -0.31
CA LEU A 188 5.85 7.23 -0.72
C LEU A 188 6.67 6.74 0.47
N LEU A 189 6.57 7.42 1.62
CA LEU A 189 7.23 6.99 2.85
C LEU A 189 6.62 5.68 3.39
N ASP A 190 5.32 5.46 3.20
CA ASP A 190 4.65 4.19 3.50
C ASP A 190 5.23 3.04 2.68
N GLN A 191 5.42 3.24 1.37
CA GLN A 191 6.05 2.25 0.49
C GLN A 191 7.48 1.94 0.94
N GLN A 192 8.27 2.96 1.34
CA GLN A 192 9.61 2.73 1.90
C GLN A 192 9.58 1.97 3.23
N ALA A 193 8.56 2.19 4.07
CA ALA A 193 8.39 1.43 5.30
C ALA A 193 8.06 -0.04 5.01
N ALA A 194 7.23 -0.32 4.00
CA ALA A 194 7.00 -1.68 3.54
C ALA A 194 8.28 -2.33 2.98
N LEU A 195 9.09 -1.60 2.22
CA LEU A 195 10.39 -2.10 1.72
C LEU A 195 11.38 -2.41 2.85
N ARG A 196 11.45 -1.56 3.89
CA ARG A 196 12.22 -1.85 5.10
C ARG A 196 11.69 -3.09 5.83
N TRP A 197 10.37 -3.23 5.92
CA TRP A 197 9.75 -4.42 6.49
C TRP A 197 10.15 -5.68 5.71
N VAL A 198 10.20 -5.63 4.37
CA VAL A 198 10.65 -6.73 3.52
C VAL A 198 12.09 -7.10 3.85
N ARG A 199 13.01 -6.13 3.87
CA ARG A 199 14.41 -6.37 4.25
C ARG A 199 14.53 -7.08 5.60
N ASP A 200 13.74 -6.64 6.59
CA ASP A 200 13.87 -7.09 7.96
C ASP A 200 13.16 -8.43 8.25
N ASN A 201 12.15 -8.82 7.45
CA ASN A 201 11.25 -9.92 7.80
C ASN A 201 11.03 -10.97 6.70
N VAL A 202 11.33 -10.69 5.43
CA VAL A 202 10.94 -11.58 4.32
C VAL A 202 11.63 -12.95 4.37
N ALA A 203 12.80 -13.03 5.01
CA ALA A 203 13.51 -14.29 5.25
C ALA A 203 12.69 -15.30 6.06
N ALA A 204 11.82 -14.84 6.97
CA ALA A 204 10.93 -15.72 7.73
C ALA A 204 9.88 -16.43 6.84
N PHE A 205 9.64 -15.89 5.65
CA PHE A 205 8.73 -16.44 4.65
C PHE A 205 9.49 -17.22 3.56
N GLY A 206 10.81 -17.37 3.69
CA GLY A 206 11.66 -18.05 2.71
C GLY A 206 12.18 -17.15 1.59
N GLY A 207 11.95 -15.83 1.66
CA GLY A 207 12.46 -14.89 0.65
C GLY A 207 13.88 -14.42 0.93
N ASN A 208 14.61 -14.08 -0.12
CA ASN A 208 15.96 -13.51 -0.05
C ASN A 208 15.90 -11.96 0.00
N PRO A 209 16.21 -11.32 1.14
CA PRO A 209 16.22 -9.85 1.22
C PRO A 209 17.34 -9.20 0.40
N GLY A 210 18.36 -9.97 -0.02
CA GLY A 210 19.40 -9.54 -0.95
C GLY A 210 19.02 -9.64 -2.42
N GLU A 211 17.82 -10.14 -2.74
CA GLU A 211 17.32 -10.26 -4.11
C GLU A 211 15.88 -9.78 -4.24
N VAL A 212 15.73 -8.45 -4.20
CA VAL A 212 14.42 -7.78 -4.21
C VAL A 212 14.18 -7.02 -5.53
N THR A 213 13.08 -7.31 -6.20
CA THR A 213 12.57 -6.58 -7.37
C THR A 213 11.36 -5.75 -6.98
N LEU A 214 11.43 -4.43 -7.13
CA LEU A 214 10.28 -3.54 -6.95
C LEU A 214 9.53 -3.41 -8.27
N PHE A 215 8.20 -3.56 -8.26
CA PHE A 215 7.42 -3.37 -9.47
C PHE A 215 6.05 -2.77 -9.20
N GLY A 216 5.46 -2.16 -10.23
CA GLY A 216 4.11 -1.63 -10.13
C GLY A 216 3.53 -1.22 -11.47
N GLU A 217 2.22 -1.00 -11.47
CA GLU A 217 1.42 -0.59 -12.63
C GLU A 217 0.85 0.82 -12.41
N SER A 218 0.80 1.64 -13.46
CA SER A 218 0.26 3.01 -13.41
C SER A 218 0.94 3.85 -12.31
N ALA A 219 0.20 4.33 -11.31
CA ALA A 219 0.77 5.03 -10.16
C ALA A 219 1.76 4.20 -9.33
N GLY A 220 1.64 2.87 -9.39
CA GLY A 220 2.64 1.94 -8.84
C GLY A 220 3.95 1.95 -9.64
N ALA A 221 3.89 2.13 -10.96
CA ALA A 221 5.06 2.30 -11.81
C ALA A 221 5.72 3.67 -11.59
N TRP A 222 4.92 4.75 -11.46
CA TRP A 222 5.41 6.05 -11.01
C TRP A 222 6.11 5.94 -9.64
N SER A 223 5.47 5.26 -8.68
CA SER A 223 6.03 4.99 -7.36
C SER A 223 7.36 4.26 -7.43
N THR A 224 7.43 3.18 -8.22
CA THR A 224 8.67 2.42 -8.44
C THR A 224 9.78 3.33 -8.96
N SER A 225 9.46 4.20 -9.93
CA SER A 225 10.39 5.21 -10.45
C SER A 225 10.85 6.20 -9.39
N TYR A 226 9.97 6.67 -8.50
CA TYR A 226 10.36 7.54 -7.39
C TYR A 226 11.26 6.86 -6.37
N GLN A 227 11.03 5.58 -6.07
CA GLN A 227 11.90 4.85 -5.15
C GLN A 227 13.30 4.64 -5.75
N MET A 228 13.44 4.49 -7.07
CA MET A 228 14.75 4.46 -7.73
C MET A 228 15.53 5.76 -7.56
N LEU A 229 14.83 6.89 -7.46
CA LEU A 229 15.42 8.22 -7.32
C LEU A 229 15.59 8.65 -5.85
N SER A 230 14.95 7.95 -4.90
CA SER A 230 14.90 8.39 -3.50
C SER A 230 16.09 7.84 -2.70
N PRO A 231 16.90 8.70 -2.06
CA PRO A 231 17.95 8.25 -1.14
C PRO A 231 17.41 7.37 0.00
N GLY A 232 16.19 7.63 0.46
CA GLY A 232 15.54 6.86 1.53
C GLY A 232 15.16 5.43 1.17
N ALA A 233 15.22 5.08 -0.12
CA ALA A 233 14.98 3.73 -0.64
C ALA A 233 16.25 3.02 -1.13
N ALA A 234 17.40 3.70 -1.09
CA ALA A 234 18.68 3.12 -1.52
C ALA A 234 18.99 1.83 -0.73
N GLY A 235 19.34 0.77 -1.46
CA GLY A 235 19.66 -0.53 -0.89
C GLY A 235 18.46 -1.34 -0.37
N LEU A 236 17.21 -0.87 -0.56
CA LEU A 236 16.02 -1.64 -0.18
C LEU A 236 15.50 -2.55 -1.30
N PHE A 237 15.95 -2.34 -2.54
CA PHE A 237 15.66 -3.19 -3.69
C PHE A 237 16.79 -3.12 -4.71
N HIS A 238 16.81 -4.08 -5.63
CA HIS A 238 17.94 -4.37 -6.52
C HIS A 238 17.56 -4.29 -8.00
N ARG A 239 16.28 -4.52 -8.33
CA ARG A 239 15.75 -4.45 -9.70
C ARG A 239 14.39 -3.76 -9.70
N ALA A 240 14.00 -3.22 -10.86
CA ALA A 240 12.75 -2.48 -11.01
C ALA A 240 12.00 -2.88 -12.29
N ILE A 241 10.66 -2.99 -12.22
CA ILE A 241 9.79 -3.15 -13.39
C ILE A 241 8.69 -2.09 -13.34
N LEU A 242 8.58 -1.30 -14.41
CA LEU A 242 7.65 -0.18 -14.52
C LEU A 242 6.61 -0.48 -15.61
N GLN A 243 5.36 -0.74 -15.22
CA GLN A 243 4.28 -1.05 -16.16
C GLN A 243 3.37 0.16 -16.35
N SER A 244 3.36 0.74 -17.55
CA SER A 244 2.45 1.85 -17.90
C SER A 244 2.64 3.12 -17.04
N GLY A 245 3.87 3.47 -16.67
CA GLY A 245 4.20 4.74 -16.01
C GLY A 245 5.69 4.90 -15.68
N ALA A 246 6.18 6.14 -15.63
CA ALA A 246 7.52 6.50 -15.16
C ALA A 246 7.54 7.92 -14.56
N ALA A 247 8.56 8.29 -13.78
CA ALA A 247 8.66 9.62 -13.14
C ALA A 247 8.80 10.80 -14.13
N VAL A 248 9.02 10.53 -15.41
CA VAL A 248 9.08 11.54 -16.48
C VAL A 248 7.70 11.85 -17.08
N ASP A 249 6.66 11.12 -16.67
CA ASP A 249 5.29 11.38 -17.10
C ASP A 249 4.78 12.70 -16.49
N PRO A 250 4.27 13.66 -17.29
CA PRO A 250 3.76 14.94 -16.80
C PRO A 250 2.65 14.81 -15.75
N LEU A 251 1.91 13.70 -15.72
CA LEU A 251 0.84 13.46 -14.76
C LEU A 251 1.33 12.85 -13.44
N SER A 252 2.60 12.46 -13.38
CA SER A 252 3.13 11.68 -12.27
C SER A 252 3.46 12.56 -11.06
N VAL A 253 3.82 13.83 -11.26
CA VAL A 253 4.30 14.76 -10.24
C VAL A 253 3.51 16.08 -10.20
N VAL A 254 3.48 16.70 -9.02
CA VAL A 254 2.97 18.07 -8.82
C VAL A 254 4.10 18.97 -8.35
N ALA A 255 4.14 20.20 -8.85
CA ALA A 255 5.07 21.19 -8.32
C ALA A 255 4.80 21.46 -6.83
N ALA A 256 5.85 21.52 -6.01
CA ALA A 256 5.71 21.71 -4.56
C ALA A 256 4.82 22.90 -4.17
N ALA A 257 4.97 24.04 -4.86
CA ALA A 257 4.17 25.24 -4.62
C ALA A 257 2.67 25.04 -4.93
N GLU A 258 2.36 24.27 -5.98
CA GLU A 258 0.98 23.95 -6.36
C GLU A 258 0.34 22.99 -5.34
N ALA A 259 1.06 21.96 -4.92
CA ALA A 259 0.59 21.02 -3.90
C ALA A 259 0.29 21.74 -2.57
N GLU A 260 1.14 22.67 -2.15
CA GLU A 260 0.90 23.48 -0.95
C GLU A 260 -0.27 24.47 -1.11
N ALA A 261 -0.45 25.05 -2.29
CA ALA A 261 -1.59 25.91 -2.58
C ALA A 261 -2.91 25.13 -2.49
N ASP A 262 -2.94 23.89 -3.02
CA ASP A 262 -4.10 23.00 -2.85
C ASP A 262 -4.35 22.66 -1.38
N GLY A 263 -3.29 22.33 -0.63
CA GLY A 263 -3.40 22.08 0.81
C GLY A 263 -3.99 23.26 1.58
N ARG A 264 -3.51 24.48 1.33
CA ARG A 264 -4.06 25.72 1.93
C ARG A 264 -5.52 25.94 1.54
N ALA A 265 -5.89 25.67 0.29
CA ALA A 265 -7.27 25.79 -0.16
C ALA A 265 -8.20 24.79 0.55
N ARG A 266 -7.73 23.57 0.83
CA ARG A 266 -8.50 22.56 1.56
C ARG A 266 -8.70 22.94 3.03
N THR A 267 -7.68 23.43 3.72
CA THR A 267 -7.79 23.87 5.12
C THR A 267 -8.70 25.08 5.27
N LEU A 268 -8.61 26.03 4.32
CA LEU A 268 -9.52 27.19 4.26
C LEU A 268 -10.98 26.76 4.06
N ARG A 269 -11.25 25.84 3.12
CA ARG A 269 -12.62 25.30 2.90
C ARG A 269 -13.15 24.55 4.13
N ALA A 270 -12.27 23.84 4.84
CA ALA A 270 -12.60 23.16 6.08
C ALA A 270 -12.74 24.13 7.28
N ARG A 271 -12.41 25.42 7.10
CA ARG A 271 -12.34 26.43 8.18
C ARG A 271 -11.57 25.92 9.40
N THR A 272 -10.49 25.18 9.15
CA THR A 272 -9.74 24.47 10.19
C THR A 272 -8.26 24.40 9.79
N PRO A 273 -7.30 24.76 10.67
CA PRO A 273 -5.87 24.56 10.43
C PRO A 273 -5.52 23.10 10.14
N ALA A 274 -4.45 22.86 9.38
CA ALA A 274 -4.02 21.52 9.01
C ALA A 274 -3.79 20.65 10.26
N ARG A 275 -3.13 21.20 11.27
CA ARG A 275 -2.85 20.49 12.53
C ARG A 275 -4.11 20.07 13.28
N ALA A 276 -5.11 20.96 13.33
CA ALA A 276 -6.37 20.72 14.04
C ALA A 276 -7.28 19.69 13.34
N LEU A 277 -7.01 19.36 12.08
CA LEU A 277 -7.77 18.34 11.36
C LEU A 277 -7.44 16.91 11.80
N ARG A 278 -6.30 16.67 12.46
CA ARG A 278 -5.91 15.35 12.99
C ARG A 278 -6.93 14.74 13.96
N GLY A 279 -7.59 15.59 14.76
CA GLY A 279 -8.59 15.14 15.75
C GLY A 279 -10.02 15.02 15.23
N ARG A 280 -10.29 15.30 13.93
CA ARG A 280 -11.67 15.38 13.41
C ARG A 280 -12.00 14.22 12.47
N ASN A 281 -13.03 13.43 12.81
CA ASN A 281 -13.60 12.41 11.91
C ASN A 281 -14.25 13.00 10.66
N ARG A 282 -14.76 14.25 10.74
CA ARG A 282 -15.29 14.99 9.57
C ARG A 282 -14.23 15.25 8.49
N ALA A 283 -12.93 15.18 8.81
CA ALA A 283 -11.86 15.26 7.83
C ALA A 283 -11.94 14.11 6.80
N ARG A 284 -12.41 12.93 7.21
CA ARG A 284 -12.46 11.74 6.33
C ARG A 284 -13.26 11.97 5.05
N ARG A 285 -14.43 12.61 5.12
CA ARG A 285 -15.23 12.92 3.92
C ARG A 285 -14.66 14.09 3.11
N ALA A 286 -14.18 15.14 3.79
CA ALA A 286 -13.65 16.34 3.13
C ALA A 286 -12.37 16.06 2.32
N TYR A 287 -11.56 15.10 2.78
CA TYR A 287 -10.26 14.78 2.21
C TYR A 287 -10.24 13.51 1.36
N ALA A 288 -11.23 12.63 1.49
CA ALA A 288 -11.38 11.50 0.59
C ALA A 288 -11.94 11.91 -0.78
N ALA A 289 -12.69 13.02 -0.87
CA ALA A 289 -13.32 13.45 -2.11
C ALA A 289 -12.29 13.61 -3.24
N ARG A 290 -12.49 12.85 -4.33
CA ARG A 290 -11.64 12.85 -5.51
C ARG A 290 -11.66 14.24 -6.16
N ASP A 291 -10.49 14.85 -6.37
CA ASP A 291 -10.40 16.04 -7.23
C ASP A 291 -10.67 15.58 -8.68
N PRO A 292 -11.62 16.20 -9.40
CA PRO A 292 -11.90 15.85 -10.80
C PRO A 292 -10.71 16.10 -11.74
N ARG A 293 -9.68 16.85 -11.32
CA ARG A 293 -8.46 17.08 -12.11
C ARG A 293 -7.42 16.00 -11.79
N PRO A 294 -7.02 15.17 -12.78
CA PRO A 294 -5.91 14.23 -12.62
C PRO A 294 -4.64 14.97 -12.18
N GLY A 295 -3.81 14.31 -11.35
CA GLY A 295 -2.47 14.81 -10.99
C GLY A 295 -2.38 15.59 -9.68
N LYS A 296 -3.40 16.35 -9.24
CA LYS A 296 -3.23 17.30 -8.10
C LYS A 296 -3.02 16.69 -6.70
N LEU A 297 -3.28 15.39 -6.52
CA LEU A 297 -3.06 14.65 -5.27
C LEU A 297 -2.00 13.56 -5.45
N GLY A 298 -0.96 13.84 -6.25
CA GLY A 298 0.20 12.98 -6.44
C GLY A 298 1.44 13.48 -5.69
N PRO A 299 2.55 12.73 -5.77
CA PRO A 299 3.84 13.13 -5.22
C PRO A 299 4.28 14.51 -5.67
N ARG A 300 4.83 15.28 -4.74
CA ARG A 300 5.44 16.56 -5.05
C ARG A 300 6.93 16.42 -5.27
N VAL A 301 7.47 17.23 -6.18
CA VAL A 301 8.92 17.38 -6.39
C VAL A 301 9.32 18.82 -6.08
N GLY A 302 10.39 18.98 -5.29
CA GLY A 302 11.01 20.28 -5.01
C GLY A 302 11.74 20.82 -6.25
N ARG A 303 12.15 22.09 -6.22
CA ARG A 303 13.11 22.57 -7.22
C ARG A 303 14.45 21.87 -6.99
N VAL A 304 15.17 21.58 -8.06
CA VAL A 304 16.58 21.15 -7.97
C VAL A 304 17.33 22.24 -7.19
N GLY A 305 17.77 21.92 -5.96
CA GLY A 305 18.56 22.82 -5.11
C GLY A 305 17.96 23.22 -3.74
N ASP A 306 16.75 22.79 -3.39
CA ASP A 306 16.30 22.92 -1.99
C ASP A 306 17.00 21.85 -1.12
N PRO A 307 17.59 22.22 0.03
CA PRO A 307 18.25 21.26 0.92
C PRO A 307 17.23 20.28 1.51
N ALA A 308 17.70 19.04 1.67
CA ALA A 308 16.98 17.93 2.28
C ALA A 308 16.63 18.18 3.75
#